data_AF-A0A966PUZ1-F1
#
_entry.id   AF-A0A966PUZ1-F1
#
_cell.length_a   1.000
_cell.length_b   1.000
_cell.length_c   1.000
_cell.angle_alpha   90.00
_cell.angle_beta   90.00
_cell.angle_gamma   90.00
#
_symmetry.space_group_name_H-M   'P 1'
#
loop_
_entity.id
_entity.type
_entity.pdbx_description
1 polymer ?
#
loop_
_entity_poly.entity_id
_entity_poly.type
_entity_poly.pdbx_seq_one_letter_code
_entity_poly.pdbx_strand_id
1 'polypeptide(L)'
;MKTEDKIQEAEIIDVQESQDGSAVIELPADIKSPDVQDEVETKPEPQEDSDEADEAARQRELAEGGEIDAEAEAVREAKRAKRRARKEYHKQVAAEKDTKLHLLERQNQELLERLSIVERKTQGSEIARINKALEDQETRILYAKQKIKEATETGNGDLLAQAQELWYEAKKQYESLEGLKRQSVAQPPQQTIQAPDPLVTRHATNWMDENPWYDPNGRDPDSKIALTIDQGMAEEGWNPKTQEYWEELDNRLAKYLPHRYSGAVETSVNPSTRRPKNVVTSSGRESAASSGGKNTFTLTPDQVRAMKDAGMWDDPEKRAKMIRRYAQDKLNQR
;
A
#
# COMPACT_ATOMS: atom_id res chain seq x y z
N MET A 1 -26.11 41.85 -39.86
CA MET A 1 -25.88 40.75 -40.83
C MET A 1 -24.37 40.68 -41.05
N LYS A 2 -23.62 39.65 -40.68
CA LYS A 2 -23.90 38.29 -40.21
C LYS A 2 -22.76 37.96 -39.23
N THR A 3 -23.08 37.53 -38.02
CA THR A 3 -22.13 36.83 -37.15
C THR A 3 -21.97 35.43 -37.71
N GLU A 4 -20.74 35.07 -38.07
CA GLU A 4 -20.39 33.74 -38.55
C GLU A 4 -20.44 32.78 -37.37
N ASP A 5 -21.54 32.04 -37.26
CA ASP A 5 -21.62 30.85 -36.40
C ASP A 5 -20.70 29.79 -37.00
N LYS A 6 -19.51 29.65 -36.40
CA LYS A 6 -18.65 28.48 -36.58
C LYS A 6 -19.38 27.28 -35.98
N ILE A 7 -20.06 26.53 -36.85
CA ILE A 7 -20.52 25.18 -36.59
C ILE A 7 -19.29 24.36 -36.20
N GLN A 8 -19.13 24.07 -34.92
CA GLN A 8 -18.13 23.11 -34.44
C GLN A 8 -18.59 21.74 -34.90
N GLU A 9 -17.84 21.13 -35.81
CA GLU A 9 -18.04 19.76 -36.25
C GLU A 9 -18.15 18.85 -35.03
N ALA A 10 -19.19 18.02 -35.02
CA ALA A 10 -19.42 17.03 -33.98
C ALA A 10 -18.28 16.00 -34.03
N GLU A 11 -17.25 16.22 -33.22
CA GLU A 11 -16.20 15.23 -32.99
C GLU A 11 -16.81 14.02 -32.30
N ILE A 12 -16.99 12.96 -33.07
CA ILE A 12 -17.45 11.66 -32.58
C ILE A 12 -16.32 11.09 -31.75
N ILE A 13 -16.47 11.19 -30.43
CA ILE A 13 -15.59 10.52 -29.47
C ILE A 13 -15.93 9.03 -29.49
N ASP A 14 -14.93 8.19 -29.79
CA ASP A 14 -15.08 6.74 -29.73
C ASP A 14 -15.13 6.29 -28.26
N VAL A 15 -16.16 5.52 -27.90
CA VAL A 15 -16.46 5.13 -26.53
C VAL A 15 -16.61 3.62 -26.48
N GLN A 16 -15.70 2.98 -25.74
CA GLN A 16 -15.78 1.53 -25.47
C GLN A 16 -16.26 1.31 -24.04
N GLU A 17 -17.48 0.77 -23.89
CA GLU A 17 -18.03 0.38 -22.60
C GLU A 17 -17.54 -1.02 -22.22
N SER A 18 -16.91 -1.12 -21.04
CA SER A 18 -16.45 -2.38 -20.46
C SER A 18 -17.58 -3.11 -19.73
N GLN A 19 -17.47 -4.43 -19.56
CA GLN A 19 -18.48 -5.24 -18.86
C GLN A 19 -18.74 -4.79 -17.41
N ASP A 20 -17.79 -4.08 -16.79
CA ASP A 20 -17.90 -3.56 -15.42
C ASP A 20 -18.66 -2.21 -15.33
N GLY A 21 -19.16 -1.68 -16.46
CA GLY A 21 -19.90 -0.42 -16.53
C GLY A 21 -19.02 0.84 -16.56
N SER A 22 -17.70 0.69 -16.57
CA SER A 22 -16.74 1.76 -16.88
C SER A 22 -16.61 1.96 -18.40
N ALA A 23 -16.18 3.15 -18.83
CA ALA A 23 -15.97 3.44 -20.25
C ALA A 23 -14.58 4.01 -20.49
N VAL A 24 -13.85 3.41 -21.44
CA VAL A 24 -12.55 3.91 -21.91
C VAL A 24 -12.79 4.79 -23.12
N ILE A 25 -12.27 6.01 -23.07
CA ILE A 25 -12.47 7.03 -24.09
C ILE A 25 -11.14 7.51 -24.64
N GLU A 26 -11.01 7.59 -25.96
CA GLU A 26 -9.90 8.27 -26.63
C GLU A 26 -10.23 9.76 -26.77
N LEU A 27 -9.45 10.64 -26.12
CA LEU A 27 -9.66 12.09 -26.18
C LEU A 27 -8.94 12.71 -27.38
N PRO A 28 -9.52 13.78 -27.99
CA PRO A 28 -8.82 14.60 -28.98
C PRO A 28 -7.50 15.16 -28.43
N ALA A 29 -6.55 15.43 -29.33
CA ALA A 29 -5.21 15.94 -28.99
C ALA A 29 -5.22 17.29 -28.22
N ASP A 30 -6.32 18.03 -28.29
CA ASP A 30 -6.49 19.32 -27.61
C ASP A 30 -6.69 19.22 -26.09
N ILE A 31 -7.00 18.04 -25.54
CA ILE A 31 -7.32 17.88 -24.11
C ILE A 31 -6.37 16.87 -23.47
N LYS A 32 -5.40 17.32 -22.66
CA LYS A 32 -4.45 16.41 -21.97
C LYS A 32 -5.19 15.41 -21.06
N SER A 33 -4.94 14.12 -21.23
CA SER A 33 -5.49 13.08 -20.37
C SER A 33 -4.84 13.13 -18.98
N PRO A 34 -5.65 13.06 -17.90
CA PRO A 34 -5.16 13.00 -16.54
C PRO A 34 -4.56 11.64 -16.15
N ASP A 35 -4.78 10.59 -16.96
CA ASP A 35 -4.30 9.22 -16.71
C ASP A 35 -2.94 8.92 -17.36
N VAL A 36 -2.42 9.84 -18.20
CA VAL A 36 -1.01 9.80 -18.59
C VAL A 36 -0.24 10.24 -17.36
N GLN A 37 0.40 9.28 -16.69
CA GLN A 37 1.37 9.57 -15.65
C GLN A 37 2.34 10.60 -16.23
N ASP A 38 2.53 11.71 -15.52
CA ASP A 38 3.73 12.52 -15.66
C ASP A 38 4.91 11.60 -15.29
N GLU A 39 5.29 10.70 -16.19
CA GLU A 39 6.68 10.50 -16.47
C GLU A 39 7.16 11.91 -16.83
N VAL A 40 7.69 12.60 -15.82
CA VAL A 40 8.74 13.57 -16.05
C VAL A 40 9.86 12.76 -16.66
N GLU A 41 9.72 12.50 -17.96
CA GLU A 41 10.81 12.27 -18.87
C GLU A 41 11.66 13.53 -18.70
N THR A 42 12.60 13.46 -17.76
CA THR A 42 13.78 14.31 -17.76
C THR A 42 14.46 14.02 -19.09
N LYS A 43 13.97 14.66 -20.14
CA LYS A 43 14.75 14.91 -21.33
C LYS A 43 16.07 15.47 -20.79
N PRO A 44 17.22 14.85 -21.10
CA PRO A 44 18.48 15.47 -20.75
C PRO A 44 18.43 16.89 -21.33
N GLU A 45 18.55 17.90 -20.47
CA GLU A 45 18.72 19.27 -20.96
C GLU A 45 19.85 19.23 -22.01
N PRO A 46 19.69 19.92 -23.15
CA PRO A 46 20.72 19.91 -24.18
C PRO A 46 22.06 20.26 -23.54
N GLN A 47 23.11 19.55 -23.95
CA GLN A 47 24.49 19.67 -23.44
C GLN A 47 25.10 21.09 -23.54
N GLU A 48 24.32 22.11 -23.90
CA GLU A 48 24.71 23.49 -24.13
C GLU A 48 24.68 24.38 -22.85
N ASP A 49 24.14 23.91 -21.72
CA ASP A 49 24.13 24.67 -20.44
C ASP A 49 24.93 23.99 -19.32
N SER A 50 26.08 23.39 -19.67
CA SER A 50 27.03 22.80 -18.71
C SER A 50 28.30 23.65 -18.55
N ASP A 51 29.00 23.44 -17.43
CA ASP A 51 30.30 24.09 -17.20
C ASP A 51 31.32 23.65 -18.26
N GLU A 52 31.29 22.38 -18.69
CA GLU A 52 32.11 21.85 -19.79
C GLU A 52 31.81 22.50 -21.15
N ALA A 53 30.54 22.81 -21.45
CA ALA A 53 30.17 23.47 -22.69
C ALA A 53 30.66 24.92 -22.75
N ASP A 54 30.58 25.65 -21.63
CA ASP A 54 31.12 27.01 -21.51
C ASP A 54 32.65 27.04 -21.61
N GLU A 55 33.35 25.99 -21.15
CA GLU A 55 34.81 25.87 -21.25
C GLU A 55 35.25 25.46 -22.67
N ALA A 56 34.51 24.58 -23.34
CA ALA A 56 34.72 24.26 -24.74
C ALA A 56 34.50 25.47 -25.68
N ALA A 57 33.51 26.32 -25.38
CA ALA A 57 33.28 27.57 -26.13
C ALA A 57 34.45 28.56 -25.97
N ARG A 58 34.95 28.72 -24.73
CA ARG A 58 36.13 29.56 -24.44
C ARG A 58 37.39 29.07 -25.16
N GLN A 59 37.60 27.75 -25.22
CA GLN A 59 38.74 27.15 -25.94
C GLN A 59 38.64 27.34 -27.46
N ARG A 60 37.43 27.31 -28.03
CA ARG A 60 37.20 27.59 -29.46
C ARG A 60 37.50 29.05 -29.81
N GLU A 61 37.03 30.01 -29.00
CA GLU A 61 37.33 31.44 -29.21
C GLU A 61 38.84 31.74 -29.13
N LEU A 62 39.53 31.13 -28.17
CA LEU A 62 40.98 31.26 -28.05
C LEU A 62 41.74 30.63 -29.24
N ALA A 63 41.23 29.53 -29.80
CA ALA A 63 41.82 28.86 -30.97
C ALA A 63 41.55 29.57 -32.30
N GLU A 64 40.42 30.29 -32.40
CA GLU A 64 39.98 30.97 -33.63
C GLU A 64 40.45 32.44 -33.71
N GLY A 65 40.51 33.15 -32.57
CA GLY A 65 40.80 34.59 -32.53
C GLY A 65 41.96 35.03 -31.62
N GLY A 66 42.52 34.14 -30.79
CA GLY A 66 43.65 34.46 -29.89
C GLY A 66 43.31 35.38 -28.70
N GLU A 67 42.12 35.99 -28.68
CA GLU A 67 41.58 36.82 -27.61
C GLU A 67 40.15 36.36 -27.27
N ILE A 68 39.79 36.38 -25.98
CA ILE A 68 38.47 35.99 -25.50
C ILE A 68 37.63 37.26 -25.39
N ASP A 69 36.42 37.25 -25.93
CA ASP A 69 35.51 38.37 -25.81
C ASP A 69 35.10 38.56 -24.33
N ALA A 70 35.43 39.72 -23.76
CA ALA A 70 35.15 40.07 -22.38
C ALA A 70 33.64 40.10 -22.08
N GLU A 71 32.80 40.45 -23.06
CA GLU A 71 31.35 40.47 -22.91
C GLU A 71 30.79 39.04 -22.87
N ALA A 72 31.28 38.16 -23.74
CA ALA A 72 30.91 36.75 -23.75
C ALA A 72 31.39 35.99 -22.49
N GLU A 73 32.59 36.32 -21.97
CA GLU A 73 33.10 35.75 -20.72
C GLU A 73 32.29 36.20 -19.50
N ALA A 74 31.83 37.45 -19.45
CA ALA A 74 30.93 37.94 -18.40
C ALA A 74 29.56 37.22 -18.40
N VAL A 75 29.01 36.90 -19.58
CA VAL A 75 27.76 36.13 -19.70
C VAL A 75 27.96 34.68 -19.22
N ARG A 76 29.08 34.02 -19.55
CA ARG A 76 29.39 32.67 -19.06
C ARG A 76 29.61 32.65 -17.56
N GLU A 77 30.30 33.66 -17.00
CA GLU A 77 30.47 33.78 -15.56
C GLU A 77 29.14 33.99 -14.83
N ALA A 78 28.23 34.81 -15.38
CA ALA A 78 26.88 34.97 -14.84
C ALA A 78 26.07 33.66 -14.87
N LYS A 79 26.17 32.86 -15.94
CA LYS A 79 25.55 31.53 -16.02
C LYS A 79 26.11 30.57 -14.96
N ARG A 80 27.44 30.49 -14.81
CA ARG A 80 28.10 29.68 -13.77
C ARG A 80 27.69 30.13 -12.37
N ALA A 81 27.62 31.44 -12.11
CA ALA A 81 27.17 31.99 -10.84
C ALA A 81 25.72 31.59 -10.54
N LYS A 82 24.82 31.65 -11.52
CA LYS A 82 23.43 31.19 -11.41
C LYS A 82 23.34 29.68 -11.11
N ARG A 83 24.15 28.84 -11.79
CA ARG A 83 24.20 27.39 -11.53
C ARG A 83 24.71 27.07 -10.13
N ARG A 84 25.78 27.75 -9.67
CA ARG A 84 26.29 27.62 -8.28
C ARG A 84 25.24 28.04 -7.26
N ALA A 85 24.56 29.17 -7.47
CA ALA A 85 23.50 29.65 -6.59
C ALA A 85 22.33 28.66 -6.51
N ARG A 86 21.91 28.07 -7.65
CA ARG A 86 20.88 27.03 -7.68
C ARG A 86 21.32 25.77 -6.94
N LYS A 87 22.56 25.30 -7.14
CA LYS A 87 23.12 24.14 -6.44
C LYS A 87 23.19 24.36 -4.93
N GLU A 88 23.65 25.53 -4.51
CA GLU A 88 23.73 25.89 -3.10
C GLU A 88 22.34 26.01 -2.46
N TYR A 89 21.36 26.59 -3.16
CA TYR A 89 19.96 26.59 -2.73
C TYR A 89 19.41 25.18 -2.54
N HIS A 90 19.59 24.28 -3.52
CA HIS A 90 19.16 22.89 -3.39
C HIS A 90 19.87 22.16 -2.25
N LYS A 91 21.16 22.43 -2.04
CA LYS A 91 21.94 21.87 -0.93
C LYS A 91 21.42 22.34 0.42
N GLN A 92 21.10 23.62 0.56
CA GLN A 92 20.50 24.17 1.78
C GLN A 92 19.12 23.57 2.05
N VAL A 93 18.27 23.49 1.03
CA VAL A 93 16.95 22.85 1.14
C VAL A 93 17.08 21.36 1.53
N ALA A 94 18.05 20.65 0.98
CA ALA A 94 18.33 19.26 1.38
C ALA A 94 18.77 19.18 2.86
N ALA A 95 19.72 20.01 3.27
CA ALA A 95 20.18 20.06 4.66
C ALA A 95 19.07 20.43 5.66
N GLU A 96 18.18 21.36 5.29
CA GLU A 96 17.00 21.72 6.08
C GLU A 96 16.01 20.54 6.20
N LYS A 97 15.81 19.78 5.12
CA LYS A 97 14.99 18.56 5.16
C LYS A 97 15.62 17.51 6.04
N ASP A 98 16.91 17.26 5.92
CA ASP A 98 17.63 16.25 6.71
C ASP A 98 17.62 16.59 8.21
N THR A 99 17.86 17.86 8.55
CA THR A 99 17.78 18.32 9.95
C THR A 99 16.35 18.19 10.51
N LYS A 100 15.32 18.50 9.72
CA LYS A 100 13.93 18.28 10.12
C LYS A 100 13.60 16.80 10.28
N LEU A 101 14.07 15.94 9.37
CA LEU A 101 13.90 14.49 9.47
C LEU A 101 14.52 13.95 10.75
N HIS A 102 15.78 14.30 11.04
CA HIS A 102 16.43 13.89 12.28
C HIS A 102 15.73 14.40 13.54
N LEU A 103 15.19 15.62 13.52
CA LEU A 103 14.40 16.14 14.64
C LEU A 103 13.12 15.31 14.85
N LEU A 104 12.43 14.95 13.77
CA LEU A 104 11.22 14.12 13.82
C LEU A 104 11.53 12.69 14.27
N GLU A 105 12.63 12.09 13.77
CA GLU A 105 13.09 10.77 14.21
C GLU A 105 13.39 10.77 15.71
N ARG A 106 14.09 11.79 16.20
CA ARG A 106 14.38 11.95 17.63
C ARG A 106 13.10 12.11 18.45
N GLN A 107 12.14 12.92 17.98
CA GLN A 107 10.84 13.07 18.65
C GLN A 107 10.08 11.74 18.68
N ASN A 108 10.07 10.97 17.60
CA ASN A 108 9.45 9.65 17.57
C ASN A 108 10.13 8.69 18.54
N GLN A 109 11.46 8.67 18.63
CA GLN A 109 12.20 7.86 19.59
C GLN A 109 11.84 8.23 21.04
N GLU A 110 11.78 9.53 21.36
CA GLU A 110 11.39 10.01 22.69
C GLU A 110 9.94 9.64 23.04
N LEU A 111 9.02 9.74 22.08
CA LEU A 111 7.63 9.33 22.26
C LEU A 111 7.51 7.82 22.49
N LEU A 112 8.26 7.00 21.74
CA LEU A 112 8.29 5.55 21.93
C LEU A 112 8.87 5.17 23.30
N GLU A 113 9.94 5.83 23.74
CA GLU A 113 10.51 5.62 25.06
C GLU A 113 9.49 5.99 26.15
N ARG A 114 8.85 7.16 26.03
CA ARG A 114 7.84 7.62 26.98
C ARG A 114 6.64 6.68 27.03
N LEU A 115 6.18 6.18 25.88
CA LEU A 115 5.11 5.20 25.80
C LEU A 115 5.51 3.92 26.55
N SER A 116 6.72 3.40 26.30
CA SER A 116 7.22 2.20 26.99
C SER A 116 7.30 2.36 28.51
N ILE A 117 7.61 3.57 29.00
CA ILE A 117 7.67 3.87 30.43
C ILE A 117 6.26 3.93 31.01
N VAL A 118 5.33 4.58 30.31
CA VAL A 118 3.92 4.67 30.74
C VAL A 118 3.26 3.30 30.74
N GLU A 119 3.49 2.48 29.71
CA GLU A 119 3.00 1.10 29.63
C GLU A 119 3.54 0.26 30.78
N ARG A 120 4.86 0.25 31.01
CA ARG A 120 5.47 -0.48 32.15
C ARG A 120 4.95 -0.01 33.50
N LYS A 121 4.80 1.32 33.69
CA LYS A 121 4.25 1.88 34.93
C LYS A 121 2.79 1.48 35.13
N THR A 122 1.99 1.51 34.06
CA THR A 122 0.58 1.15 34.11
C THR A 122 0.41 -0.33 34.41
N GLN A 123 1.10 -1.21 33.67
CA GLN A 123 1.14 -2.65 33.93
C GLN A 123 1.59 -2.97 35.36
N GLY A 124 2.67 -2.33 35.83
CA GLY A 124 3.14 -2.51 37.20
C GLY A 124 2.10 -2.10 38.24
N SER A 125 1.38 -0.99 38.00
CA SER A 125 0.32 -0.52 38.89
C SER A 125 -0.92 -1.42 38.90
N GLU A 126 -1.28 -1.99 37.74
CA GLU A 126 -2.38 -2.94 37.60
C GLU A 126 -2.06 -4.26 38.33
N ILE A 127 -0.86 -4.80 38.11
CA ILE A 127 -0.38 -6.00 38.79
C ILE A 127 -0.36 -5.79 40.31
N ALA A 128 0.07 -4.62 40.79
CA ALA A 128 0.06 -4.30 42.22
C ALA A 128 -1.36 -4.27 42.80
N ARG A 129 -2.35 -3.72 42.07
CA ARG A 129 -3.76 -3.75 42.47
C ARG A 129 -4.32 -5.17 42.51
N ILE A 130 -4.00 -5.99 41.52
CA ILE A 130 -4.44 -7.39 41.45
C ILE A 130 -3.82 -8.19 42.60
N ASN A 131 -2.53 -8.02 42.88
CA ASN A 131 -1.85 -8.68 44.01
C ASN A 131 -2.51 -8.32 45.34
N LYS A 132 -2.80 -7.04 45.58
CA LYS A 132 -3.51 -6.61 46.79
C LYS A 132 -4.91 -7.25 46.90
N ALA A 133 -5.65 -7.29 45.79
CA ALA A 133 -6.96 -7.93 45.77
C ALA A 133 -6.87 -9.45 46.03
N LEU A 134 -5.83 -10.12 45.52
CA LEU A 134 -5.55 -11.53 45.80
C LEU A 134 -5.26 -11.78 47.28
N GLU A 135 -4.41 -10.95 47.90
CA GLU A 135 -4.12 -11.02 49.35
C GLU A 135 -5.39 -10.82 50.20
N ASP A 136 -6.25 -9.88 49.80
CA ASP A 136 -7.54 -9.66 50.47
C ASP A 136 -8.46 -10.88 50.35
N GLN A 137 -8.54 -11.52 49.17
CA GLN A 137 -9.33 -12.75 49.00
C GLN A 137 -8.72 -13.95 49.73
N GLU A 138 -7.40 -14.08 49.76
CA GLU A 138 -6.72 -15.13 50.54
C GLU A 138 -7.06 -15.01 52.02
N THR A 139 -7.06 -13.79 52.56
CA THR A 139 -7.47 -13.52 53.94
C THR A 139 -8.93 -13.92 54.18
N ARG A 140 -9.84 -13.64 53.24
CA ARG A 140 -11.26 -14.08 53.32
C ARG A 140 -11.39 -15.60 53.29
N ILE A 141 -10.61 -16.28 52.46
CA ILE A 141 -10.58 -17.75 52.40
C ILE A 141 -10.14 -18.34 53.74
N LEU A 142 -9.09 -17.78 54.36
CA LEU A 142 -8.61 -18.21 55.68
C LEU A 142 -9.67 -17.98 56.76
N TYR A 143 -10.32 -16.81 56.75
CA TYR A 143 -11.41 -16.50 57.66
C TYR A 143 -12.59 -17.48 57.52
N ALA A 144 -13.00 -17.78 56.28
CA ALA A 144 -14.06 -18.74 55.98
C ALA A 144 -13.71 -20.14 56.51
N LYS A 145 -12.47 -20.60 56.30
CA LYS A 145 -11.99 -21.88 56.81
C LYS A 145 -12.05 -21.94 58.34
N GLN A 146 -11.67 -20.86 59.02
CA GLN A 146 -11.79 -20.78 60.48
C GLN A 146 -13.26 -20.88 60.92
N LYS A 147 -14.17 -20.21 60.22
CA LYS A 147 -15.61 -20.28 60.52
C LYS A 147 -16.23 -21.64 60.23
N ILE A 148 -15.81 -22.31 59.16
CA ILE A 148 -16.18 -23.71 58.89
C ILE A 148 -15.73 -24.59 60.05
N LYS A 149 -14.49 -24.45 60.52
CA LYS A 149 -13.96 -25.22 61.65
C LYS A 149 -14.78 -24.97 62.93
N GLU A 150 -15.02 -23.72 63.28
CA GLU A 150 -15.84 -23.33 64.43
C GLU A 150 -17.27 -23.89 64.34
N ALA A 151 -17.90 -23.83 63.16
CA ALA A 151 -19.22 -24.41 62.92
C ALA A 151 -19.24 -25.93 63.07
N THR A 152 -18.20 -26.62 62.59
CA THR A 152 -18.09 -28.08 62.75
C THR A 152 -17.87 -28.50 64.20
N GLU A 153 -17.10 -27.73 64.97
CA GLU A 153 -16.85 -28.01 66.39
C GLU A 153 -18.08 -27.75 67.27
N THR A 154 -18.88 -26.74 66.90
CA THR A 154 -20.10 -26.37 67.63
C THR A 154 -21.35 -27.14 67.16
N GLY A 155 -21.26 -27.90 66.06
CA GLY A 155 -22.39 -28.63 65.49
C GLY A 155 -23.48 -27.72 64.90
N ASN A 156 -23.15 -26.47 64.56
CA ASN A 156 -24.10 -25.51 64.02
C ASN A 156 -24.15 -25.58 62.48
N GLY A 157 -25.19 -26.24 61.94
CA GLY A 157 -25.38 -26.41 60.50
C GLY A 157 -25.60 -25.11 59.73
N ASP A 158 -26.28 -24.12 60.31
CA ASP A 158 -26.55 -22.84 59.65
C ASP A 158 -25.28 -22.00 59.50
N LEU A 159 -24.44 -21.98 60.54
CA LEU A 159 -23.13 -21.32 60.49
C LEU A 159 -22.21 -22.02 59.49
N LEU A 160 -22.28 -23.35 59.41
CA LEU A 160 -21.49 -24.13 58.46
C LEU A 160 -21.86 -23.78 57.01
N ALA A 161 -23.15 -23.73 56.70
CA ALA A 161 -23.63 -23.38 55.36
C ALA A 161 -23.18 -21.97 54.94
N GLN A 162 -23.33 -20.98 55.83
CA GLN A 162 -22.89 -19.60 55.57
C GLN A 162 -21.37 -19.51 55.37
N ALA A 163 -20.59 -20.21 56.20
CA ALA A 163 -19.13 -20.20 56.10
C ALA A 163 -18.64 -20.91 54.82
N GLN A 164 -19.34 -21.96 54.38
CA GLN A 164 -19.07 -22.64 53.11
C GLN A 164 -19.38 -21.76 51.90
N GLU A 165 -20.50 -21.02 51.93
CA GLU A 165 -20.85 -20.07 50.88
C GLU A 165 -19.79 -18.96 50.76
N LEU A 166 -19.39 -18.38 51.90
CA LEU A 166 -18.33 -17.36 51.96
C LEU A 166 -16.99 -17.91 51.44
N TRP A 167 -16.64 -19.15 51.78
CA TRP A 167 -15.43 -19.81 51.26
C TRP A 167 -15.49 -20.00 49.74
N TYR A 168 -16.63 -20.48 49.22
CA TYR A 168 -16.80 -20.71 47.80
C TYR A 168 -16.74 -19.42 46.99
N GLU A 169 -17.42 -18.37 47.46
CA GLU A 169 -17.38 -17.05 46.83
C GLU A 169 -15.97 -16.48 46.81
N ALA A 170 -15.28 -16.48 47.96
CA ALA A 170 -13.91 -15.96 48.06
C ALA A 170 -12.94 -16.75 47.15
N LYS A 171 -13.09 -18.08 47.07
CA LYS A 171 -12.30 -18.93 46.19
C LYS A 171 -12.55 -18.63 44.71
N LYS A 172 -13.80 -18.48 44.30
CA LYS A 172 -14.16 -18.13 42.91
C LYS A 172 -13.57 -16.77 42.51
N GLN A 173 -13.64 -15.78 43.40
CA GLN A 173 -13.04 -14.46 43.16
C GLN A 173 -11.51 -14.54 43.08
N TYR A 174 -10.88 -15.34 43.94
CA TYR A 174 -9.44 -15.58 43.90
C TYR A 174 -9.00 -16.19 42.56
N GLU A 175 -9.67 -17.24 42.09
CA GLU A 175 -9.37 -17.87 40.80
C GLU A 175 -9.56 -16.90 39.62
N SER A 176 -10.60 -16.07 39.65
CA SER A 176 -10.82 -15.02 38.65
C SER A 176 -9.69 -13.98 38.63
N LEU A 177 -9.24 -13.53 39.80
CA LEU A 177 -8.14 -12.57 39.93
C LEU A 177 -6.79 -13.20 39.54
N GLU A 178 -6.59 -14.49 39.82
CA GLU A 178 -5.41 -15.22 39.39
C GLU A 178 -5.36 -15.36 37.86
N GLY A 179 -6.49 -15.65 37.23
CA GLY A 179 -6.63 -15.64 35.77
C GLY A 179 -6.29 -14.28 35.17
N LEU A 180 -6.81 -13.20 35.76
CA LEU A 180 -6.50 -11.83 35.33
C LEU A 180 -5.00 -11.52 35.50
N LYS A 181 -4.39 -11.89 36.63
CA LYS A 181 -2.95 -11.73 36.86
C LYS A 181 -2.12 -12.47 35.82
N ARG A 182 -2.49 -13.71 35.49
CA ARG A 182 -1.80 -14.50 34.46
C ARG A 182 -1.88 -13.82 33.10
N GLN A 183 -3.04 -13.26 32.75
CA GLN A 183 -3.22 -12.50 31.51
C GLN A 183 -2.41 -11.19 31.50
N SER A 184 -2.35 -10.47 32.62
CA SER A 184 -1.58 -9.21 32.74
C SER A 184 -0.06 -9.41 32.76
N VAL A 185 0.42 -10.57 33.23
CA VAL A 185 1.85 -10.93 33.27
C VAL A 185 2.30 -11.63 31.99
N ALA A 186 1.39 -12.34 31.31
CA ALA A 186 1.63 -12.82 29.96
C ALA A 186 1.83 -11.60 29.05
N GLN A 187 3.10 -11.29 28.75
CA GLN A 187 3.44 -10.32 27.73
C GLN A 187 2.60 -10.66 26.48
N PRO A 188 1.86 -9.71 25.88
CA PRO A 188 1.41 -9.93 24.52
C PRO A 188 2.65 -10.31 23.71
N PRO A 189 2.60 -11.34 22.83
CA PRO A 189 3.73 -11.62 21.96
C PRO A 189 4.08 -10.27 21.33
N GLN A 190 5.26 -9.74 21.64
CA GLN A 190 5.74 -8.56 20.97
C GLN A 190 5.75 -8.96 19.51
N GLN A 191 4.74 -8.52 18.76
CA GLN A 191 4.92 -8.30 17.34
C GLN A 191 5.94 -7.19 17.30
N THR A 192 7.21 -7.58 17.40
CA THR A 192 8.31 -6.74 17.01
C THR A 192 7.94 -6.35 15.59
N ILE A 193 7.52 -5.12 15.39
CA ILE A 193 7.47 -4.50 14.06
C ILE A 193 8.93 -4.33 13.68
N GLN A 194 9.63 -5.45 13.47
CA GLN A 194 10.82 -5.47 12.67
C GLN A 194 10.28 -5.07 11.31
N ALA A 195 10.70 -3.90 10.83
CA ALA A 195 10.49 -3.55 9.44
C ALA A 195 10.86 -4.80 8.62
N PRO A 196 9.96 -5.28 7.74
CA PRO A 196 10.21 -6.47 6.95
C PRO A 196 11.61 -6.37 6.34
N ASP A 197 12.39 -7.45 6.41
CA ASP A 197 13.74 -7.45 5.85
C ASP A 197 13.67 -6.91 4.41
N PRO A 198 14.52 -5.93 4.03
CA PRO A 198 14.44 -5.28 2.72
C PRO A 198 14.53 -6.29 1.56
N LEU A 199 15.24 -7.41 1.75
CA LEU A 199 15.29 -8.47 0.74
C LEU A 199 13.96 -9.20 0.58
N VAL A 200 13.30 -9.55 1.69
CA VAL A 200 11.97 -10.18 1.67
C VAL A 200 10.97 -9.25 1.01
N THR A 201 11.01 -7.96 1.36
CA THR A 201 10.14 -6.94 0.77
C THR A 201 10.32 -6.89 -0.75
N ARG A 202 11.57 -6.87 -1.24
CA ARG A 202 11.85 -6.86 -2.68
C ARG A 202 11.36 -8.12 -3.40
N HIS A 203 11.58 -9.31 -2.83
CA HIS A 203 11.09 -10.54 -3.45
C HIS A 203 9.56 -10.61 -3.43
N ALA A 204 8.93 -10.20 -2.33
CA ALA A 204 7.47 -10.11 -2.22
C ALA A 204 6.88 -9.12 -3.23
N THR A 205 7.48 -7.93 -3.40
CA THR A 205 7.00 -6.97 -4.41
C THR A 205 7.11 -7.53 -5.82
N ASN A 206 8.26 -8.14 -6.17
CA ASN A 206 8.44 -8.74 -7.49
C ASN A 206 7.41 -9.85 -7.76
N TRP A 207 7.16 -10.71 -6.78
CA TRP A 207 6.19 -11.79 -6.91
C TRP A 207 4.75 -11.26 -7.03
N MET A 208 4.40 -10.20 -6.30
CA MET A 208 3.11 -9.52 -6.43
C MET A 208 2.94 -8.84 -7.79
N ASP A 209 4.01 -8.28 -8.36
CA ASP A 209 4.00 -7.71 -9.71
C ASP A 209 3.76 -8.80 -10.78
N GLU A 210 4.31 -10.01 -10.59
CA GLU A 210 4.07 -11.17 -11.44
C GLU A 210 2.67 -11.80 -11.23
N ASN A 211 2.05 -11.57 -10.07
CA ASN A 211 0.74 -12.10 -9.68
C ASN A 211 -0.27 -10.99 -9.33
N PRO A 212 -0.77 -10.19 -10.30
CA PRO A 212 -1.71 -9.08 -10.03
C PRO A 212 -3.06 -9.50 -9.42
N TRP A 213 -3.38 -10.80 -9.44
CA TRP A 213 -4.58 -11.36 -8.83
C TRP A 213 -4.48 -11.50 -7.30
N TYR A 214 -3.28 -11.35 -6.73
CA TYR A 214 -3.05 -11.51 -5.30
C TYR A 214 -3.31 -10.22 -4.52
N ASP A 215 -4.19 -10.28 -3.51
CA ASP A 215 -4.38 -9.22 -2.53
C ASP A 215 -3.75 -9.64 -1.18
N PRO A 216 -2.74 -8.89 -0.67
CA PRO A 216 -2.13 -9.13 0.64
C PRO A 216 -3.12 -9.14 1.81
N ASN A 217 -4.27 -8.47 1.67
CA ASN A 217 -5.30 -8.43 2.70
C ASN A 217 -6.20 -9.67 2.69
N GLY A 218 -5.99 -10.61 1.76
CA GLY A 218 -6.77 -11.84 1.67
C GLY A 218 -8.25 -11.61 1.39
N ARG A 219 -8.59 -10.59 0.61
CA ARG A 219 -9.99 -10.26 0.27
C ARG A 219 -10.61 -11.34 -0.61
N ASP A 220 -9.84 -11.85 -1.57
CA ASP A 220 -10.27 -12.85 -2.52
C ASP A 220 -10.00 -14.28 -2.02
N PRO A 221 -10.83 -15.28 -2.42
CA PRO A 221 -10.64 -16.67 -2.00
C PRO A 221 -9.29 -17.22 -2.46
N ASP A 222 -8.83 -16.82 -3.65
CA ASP A 222 -7.54 -17.24 -4.20
C ASP A 222 -6.37 -16.65 -3.40
N SER A 223 -6.47 -15.38 -2.96
CA SER A 223 -5.45 -14.76 -2.12
C SER A 223 -5.41 -15.39 -0.72
N LYS A 224 -6.55 -15.84 -0.18
CA LYS A 224 -6.57 -16.62 1.07
C LYS A 224 -5.85 -17.96 0.91
N ILE A 225 -6.05 -18.65 -0.21
CA ILE A 225 -5.33 -19.90 -0.51
C ILE A 225 -3.82 -19.64 -0.57
N ALA A 226 -3.40 -18.57 -1.25
CA ALA A 226 -2.01 -18.15 -1.29
C ALA A 226 -1.42 -17.90 0.10
N LEU A 227 -2.14 -17.14 0.94
CA LEU A 227 -1.72 -16.85 2.30
C LEU A 227 -1.65 -18.11 3.18
N THR A 228 -2.55 -19.08 3.01
CA THR A 228 -2.48 -20.36 3.74
C THR A 228 -1.29 -21.22 3.31
N ILE A 229 -0.92 -21.20 2.03
CA ILE A 229 0.24 -21.94 1.51
C ILE A 229 1.54 -21.28 1.97
N ASP A 230 1.62 -19.95 1.91
CA ASP A 230 2.73 -19.15 2.43
C ASP A 230 2.96 -19.44 3.93
N GLN A 231 1.91 -19.43 4.75
CA GLN A 231 1.98 -19.79 6.18
C GLN A 231 2.47 -21.22 6.40
N GLY A 232 1.91 -22.20 5.68
CA GLY A 232 2.34 -23.60 5.80
C GLY A 232 3.80 -23.80 5.38
N MET A 233 4.27 -23.06 4.37
CA MET A 233 5.65 -23.12 3.91
C MET A 233 6.62 -22.46 4.91
N ALA A 234 6.21 -21.38 5.58
CA ALA A 234 6.95 -20.82 6.70
C ALA A 234 7.03 -21.78 7.90
N GLU A 235 5.96 -22.52 8.21
CA GLU A 235 5.96 -23.56 9.26
C GLU A 235 6.89 -24.75 8.93
N GLU A 236 7.02 -25.08 7.65
CA GLU A 236 7.97 -26.09 7.14
C GLU A 236 9.44 -25.61 7.21
N GLY A 237 9.68 -24.34 7.50
CA GLY A 237 11.02 -23.77 7.69
C GLY A 237 11.66 -23.24 6.40
N TRP A 238 10.89 -23.00 5.34
CA TRP A 238 11.39 -22.32 4.15
C TRP A 238 11.68 -20.84 4.46
N ASN A 239 12.66 -20.26 3.76
CA ASN A 239 13.15 -18.92 4.05
C ASN A 239 12.66 -17.88 3.02
N PRO A 240 11.79 -16.92 3.38
CA PRO A 240 11.28 -15.90 2.46
C PRO A 240 12.35 -14.98 1.83
N LYS A 241 13.58 -15.04 2.34
CA LYS A 241 14.73 -14.27 1.81
C LYS A 241 15.35 -14.89 0.56
N THR A 242 15.07 -16.16 0.26
CA THR A 242 15.66 -16.86 -0.88
C THR A 242 14.71 -16.83 -2.06
N GLN A 243 15.27 -16.82 -3.28
CA GLN A 243 14.47 -16.92 -4.51
C GLN A 243 13.71 -18.26 -4.57
N GLU A 244 14.35 -19.34 -4.09
CA GLU A 244 13.79 -20.70 -4.04
C GLU A 244 12.46 -20.78 -3.28
N TYR A 245 12.27 -19.94 -2.26
CA TYR A 245 11.00 -19.84 -1.53
C TYR A 245 9.85 -19.43 -2.44
N TRP A 246 10.07 -18.40 -3.26
CA TRP A 246 9.04 -17.82 -4.12
C TRP A 246 8.74 -18.73 -5.33
N GLU A 247 9.75 -19.43 -5.84
CA GLU A 247 9.55 -20.47 -6.86
C GLU A 247 8.74 -21.66 -6.32
N GLU A 248 9.00 -22.09 -5.09
CA GLU A 248 8.25 -23.16 -4.44
C GLU A 248 6.83 -22.73 -4.08
N LEU A 249 6.64 -21.48 -3.67
CA LEU A 249 5.31 -20.88 -3.47
C LEU A 249 4.50 -20.98 -4.77
N ASP A 250 5.06 -20.56 -5.91
CA ASP A 250 4.40 -20.64 -7.21
C ASP A 250 4.12 -22.09 -7.64
N ASN A 251 5.06 -23.03 -7.42
CA ASN A 251 4.83 -24.45 -7.71
C ASN A 251 3.64 -25.01 -6.94
N ARG A 252 3.50 -24.64 -5.66
CA ARG A 252 2.39 -25.05 -4.81
C ARG A 252 1.11 -24.35 -5.25
N LEU A 253 1.15 -23.06 -5.56
CA LEU A 253 -0.01 -22.32 -6.02
C LEU A 253 -0.52 -22.81 -7.36
N ALA A 254 0.35 -23.18 -8.30
CA ALA A 254 -0.07 -23.80 -9.56
C ALA A 254 -0.88 -25.09 -9.36
N LYS A 255 -0.63 -25.82 -8.26
CA LYS A 255 -1.39 -27.03 -7.90
C LYS A 255 -2.77 -26.73 -7.31
N TYR A 256 -2.89 -25.68 -6.49
CA TYR A 256 -4.13 -25.34 -5.77
C TYR A 256 -5.01 -24.30 -6.50
N LEU A 257 -4.39 -23.47 -7.33
CA LEU A 257 -5.01 -22.40 -8.13
C LEU A 257 -4.67 -22.59 -9.61
N PRO A 258 -4.94 -23.77 -10.22
CA PRO A 258 -4.57 -24.02 -11.61
C PRO A 258 -5.18 -22.99 -12.56
N HIS A 259 -6.36 -22.44 -12.27
CA HIS A 259 -7.01 -21.41 -13.08
C HIS A 259 -6.24 -20.07 -13.14
N ARG A 260 -5.38 -19.76 -12.18
CA ARG A 260 -4.54 -18.55 -12.19
C ARG A 260 -3.25 -18.74 -13.00
N TYR A 261 -2.75 -19.98 -13.06
CA TYR A 261 -1.51 -20.34 -13.76
C TYR A 261 -1.76 -20.93 -15.16
N SER A 262 -2.96 -21.47 -15.43
CA SER A 262 -3.33 -22.09 -16.71
C SER A 262 -3.65 -21.10 -17.82
N GLY A 263 -3.70 -19.80 -17.52
CA GLY A 263 -3.83 -18.73 -18.52
C GLY A 263 -2.51 -18.31 -19.16
N ALA A 264 -1.36 -18.64 -18.53
CA ALA A 264 -0.02 -18.29 -19.01
C ALA A 264 0.72 -19.46 -19.70
N VAL A 265 0.17 -20.68 -19.62
CA VAL A 265 0.78 -21.90 -20.17
C VAL A 265 -0.14 -22.50 -21.24
N GLU A 266 -0.30 -21.77 -22.34
CA GLU A 266 -0.54 -22.39 -23.65
C GLU A 266 0.78 -22.53 -24.43
N THR A 267 1.91 -22.66 -23.74
CA THR A 267 3.16 -23.14 -24.34
C THR A 267 3.96 -23.92 -23.31
N SER A 268 4.16 -25.18 -23.65
CA SER A 268 5.07 -26.16 -23.03
C SER A 268 4.53 -27.03 -21.89
N VAL A 269 4.38 -28.31 -22.28
CA VAL A 269 4.34 -29.53 -21.45
C VAL A 269 3.00 -29.91 -20.81
N ASN A 270 2.18 -30.61 -21.58
CA ASN A 270 1.26 -31.60 -21.02
C ASN A 270 1.42 -32.93 -21.80
N PRO A 271 1.79 -34.05 -21.16
CA PRO A 271 1.84 -35.34 -21.82
C PRO A 271 0.45 -35.98 -21.85
N SER A 272 0.07 -36.48 -23.02
CA SER A 272 -1.02 -37.45 -23.23
C SER A 272 -2.46 -36.92 -23.11
N THR A 273 -3.03 -36.52 -24.24
CA THR A 273 -4.27 -37.16 -24.74
C THR A 273 -4.52 -36.78 -26.20
N ARG A 274 -4.34 -37.76 -27.10
CA ARG A 274 -4.77 -37.68 -28.50
C ARG A 274 -6.28 -37.74 -28.56
N ARG A 275 -6.94 -36.70 -29.08
CA ARG A 275 -8.25 -36.80 -29.75
C ARG A 275 -8.34 -35.81 -30.94
N PRO A 276 -9.04 -36.19 -32.02
CA PRO A 276 -8.86 -35.59 -33.34
C PRO A 276 -9.59 -34.25 -33.51
N LYS A 277 -9.00 -33.40 -34.36
CA LYS A 277 -9.49 -32.09 -34.78
C LYS A 277 -10.83 -32.20 -35.49
N ASN A 278 -11.83 -31.47 -35.01
CA ASN A 278 -12.94 -31.00 -35.83
C ASN A 278 -12.79 -29.49 -36.02
N VAL A 279 -12.66 -29.09 -37.28
CA VAL A 279 -12.63 -27.70 -37.75
C VAL A 279 -14.07 -27.27 -37.95
N VAL A 280 -14.58 -26.32 -37.15
CA VAL A 280 -15.68 -25.42 -37.55
C VAL A 280 -15.47 -24.06 -36.89
N THR A 281 -15.71 -23.03 -37.69
CA THR A 281 -15.39 -21.63 -37.53
C THR A 281 -16.48 -20.85 -36.80
N SER A 282 -16.10 -19.98 -35.86
CA SER A 282 -16.76 -18.68 -35.58
C SER A 282 -15.91 -17.96 -34.54
N SER A 283 -14.94 -17.13 -34.94
CA SER A 283 -15.09 -15.67 -35.13
C SER A 283 -15.67 -14.95 -33.90
N GLY A 284 -14.81 -14.68 -32.92
CA GLY A 284 -14.99 -13.64 -31.91
C GLY A 284 -13.64 -12.98 -31.68
N ARG A 285 -13.28 -12.03 -32.55
CA ARG A 285 -11.99 -11.34 -32.50
C ARG A 285 -11.89 -10.53 -31.21
N GLU A 286 -10.95 -10.93 -30.38
CA GLU A 286 -10.25 -10.05 -29.46
C GLU A 286 -9.62 -8.88 -30.25
N SER A 287 -9.70 -7.67 -29.70
CA SER A 287 -8.86 -6.56 -30.12
C SER A 287 -7.97 -6.17 -28.95
N ALA A 288 -6.83 -6.85 -28.87
CA ALA A 288 -5.63 -6.30 -28.27
C ALA A 288 -4.83 -5.60 -29.39
N ALA A 289 -4.64 -4.28 -29.30
CA ALA A 289 -3.60 -3.58 -30.06
C ALA A 289 -3.28 -2.19 -29.49
N SER A 290 -1.96 -1.92 -29.47
CA SER A 290 -1.25 -0.63 -29.34
C SER A 290 -1.17 -0.03 -27.92
N SER A 291 -0.03 0.01 -27.22
CA SER A 291 1.36 0.31 -27.63
C SER A 291 1.43 1.41 -28.69
N GLY A 292 1.44 2.65 -28.20
CA GLY A 292 1.38 3.90 -28.95
C GLY A 292 0.60 4.90 -28.09
N GLY A 293 1.26 5.99 -27.67
CA GLY A 293 0.73 6.98 -26.72
C GLY A 293 -0.56 7.64 -27.19
N LYS A 294 -1.68 6.97 -26.97
CA LYS A 294 -3.02 7.51 -27.19
C LYS A 294 -3.54 8.12 -25.91
N ASN A 295 -4.10 9.31 -26.06
CA ASN A 295 -4.58 10.17 -24.99
C ASN A 295 -5.92 9.65 -24.44
N THR A 296 -5.88 8.55 -23.69
CA THR A 296 -7.08 7.85 -23.20
C THR A 296 -7.47 8.32 -21.80
N PHE A 297 -8.76 8.47 -21.54
CA PHE A 297 -9.33 8.76 -20.22
C PHE A 297 -10.38 7.70 -19.87
N THR A 298 -10.41 7.32 -18.60
CA THR A 298 -11.37 6.33 -18.09
C THR A 298 -12.46 7.01 -17.26
N LEU A 299 -13.73 6.82 -17.64
CA LEU A 299 -14.88 7.22 -16.83
C LEU A 299 -15.20 6.14 -15.79
N THR A 300 -15.48 6.55 -14.55
CA THR A 300 -15.91 5.63 -13.50
C THR A 300 -17.33 5.11 -13.77
N PRO A 301 -17.71 3.92 -13.27
CA PRO A 301 -19.05 3.38 -13.45
C PRO A 301 -20.17 4.32 -12.97
N ASP A 302 -19.93 5.08 -11.89
CA ASP A 302 -20.88 6.07 -11.38
C ASP A 302 -21.04 7.28 -12.33
N GLN A 303 -19.96 7.71 -12.99
CA GLN A 303 -20.01 8.78 -13.99
C GLN A 303 -20.78 8.33 -15.24
N VAL A 304 -20.53 7.09 -15.70
CA VAL A 304 -21.28 6.50 -16.82
C VAL A 304 -22.75 6.37 -16.45
N ARG A 305 -23.07 5.92 -15.23
CA ARG A 305 -24.45 5.81 -14.75
C ARG A 305 -25.14 7.18 -14.65
N ALA A 306 -24.46 8.20 -14.13
CA ALA A 306 -24.99 9.55 -14.06
C ALA A 306 -25.26 10.15 -15.45
N MET A 307 -24.39 9.85 -16.43
CA MET A 307 -24.59 10.28 -17.82
C MET A 307 -25.78 9.57 -18.48
N LYS A 308 -25.96 8.28 -18.20
CA LYS A 308 -27.12 7.49 -18.66
C LYS A 308 -28.43 7.98 -18.03
N ASP A 309 -28.43 8.20 -16.72
CA ASP A 309 -29.61 8.68 -15.97
C ASP A 309 -30.04 10.10 -16.38
N ALA A 310 -29.07 10.96 -16.70
CA ALA A 310 -29.31 12.30 -17.22
C ALA A 310 -29.74 12.33 -18.71
N GLY A 311 -29.81 11.19 -19.39
CA GLY A 311 -30.09 11.12 -20.83
C GLY A 311 -29.04 11.77 -21.73
N MET A 312 -27.83 11.99 -21.19
CA MET A 312 -26.71 12.65 -21.89
C MET A 312 -25.80 11.63 -22.59
N TRP A 313 -26.00 10.34 -22.33
CA TRP A 313 -25.20 9.24 -22.89
C TRP A 313 -25.53 8.90 -24.34
N ASP A 314 -26.83 8.96 -24.69
CA ASP A 314 -27.33 8.57 -26.01
C ASP A 314 -27.12 9.65 -27.07
N ASP A 315 -26.91 10.90 -26.65
CA ASP A 315 -26.67 12.05 -27.51
C ASP A 315 -25.15 12.30 -27.64
N PRO A 316 -24.54 12.11 -28.82
CA PRO A 316 -23.09 12.22 -29.02
C PRO A 316 -22.50 13.58 -28.59
N GLU A 317 -23.21 14.68 -28.83
CA GLU A 317 -22.71 16.02 -28.51
C GLU A 317 -22.70 16.26 -26.99
N LYS A 318 -23.77 15.83 -26.32
CA LYS A 318 -23.92 15.94 -24.87
C LYS A 318 -22.96 14.99 -24.15
N ARG A 319 -22.75 13.79 -24.69
CA ARG A 319 -21.77 12.83 -24.20
C ARG A 319 -20.37 13.40 -24.26
N ALA A 320 -19.97 13.94 -25.41
CA ALA A 320 -18.65 14.56 -25.57
C ALA A 320 -18.44 15.73 -24.60
N LYS A 321 -19.44 16.61 -24.45
CA LYS A 321 -19.38 17.73 -23.51
C LYS A 321 -19.19 17.28 -22.06
N MET A 322 -19.90 16.24 -21.63
CA MET A 322 -19.78 15.69 -20.27
C MET A 322 -18.43 15.00 -20.05
N ILE A 323 -17.94 14.22 -21.01
CA ILE A 323 -16.60 13.59 -20.94
C ILE A 323 -15.52 14.65 -20.78
N ARG A 324 -15.56 15.73 -21.58
CA ARG A 324 -14.60 16.84 -21.47
C ARG A 324 -14.62 17.48 -20.07
N ARG A 325 -15.82 17.69 -19.51
CA ARG A 325 -15.99 18.21 -18.15
C ARG A 325 -15.40 17.28 -17.10
N TYR A 326 -15.68 15.97 -17.17
CA TYR A 326 -15.12 15.01 -16.23
C TYR A 326 -13.60 14.89 -16.32
N ALA A 327 -13.02 14.95 -17.53
CA ALA A 327 -11.58 14.98 -17.72
C ALA A 327 -10.95 16.23 -17.09
N GLN A 328 -11.56 17.40 -17.28
CA GLN A 328 -11.09 18.67 -16.73
C GLN A 328 -11.25 18.75 -15.20
N ASP A 329 -12.37 18.27 -14.65
CA ASP A 329 -12.60 18.23 -13.20
C ASP A 329 -11.58 17.29 -12.51
N LYS A 330 -11.24 16.15 -13.13
CA LYS A 330 -10.19 15.24 -12.63
C LYS A 330 -8.80 15.88 -12.68
N LEU A 331 -8.50 16.68 -13.71
CA LEU A 331 -7.25 17.44 -13.79
C LEU A 331 -7.15 18.50 -12.67
N ASN A 332 -8.26 19.18 -12.35
CA ASN A 332 -8.31 20.24 -11.33
C ASN A 332 -8.27 19.70 -9.88
N GLN A 333 -8.59 18.42 -9.67
CA GLN A 333 -8.57 17.78 -8.35
C GLN A 333 -7.19 17.21 -7.96
N ARG A 334 -6.22 17.26 -8.87
CA ARG A 334 -4.86 16.75 -8.69
C ARG A 334 -3.92 17.85 -8.18
#